data_AF-A0A7Y7M504-F1
#
_entry.id   AF-A0A7Y7M504-F1
#
_cell.length_a   1.000
_cell.length_b   1.000
_cell.length_c   1.000
_cell.angle_alpha   90.00
_cell.angle_beta   90.00
_cell.angle_gamma   90.00
#
_symmetry.space_group_name_H-M   'P 1'
#
loop_
_entity.id
_entity.type
_entity.pdbx_description
1 polymer ?
#
loop_
_entity_poly.entity_id
_entity_poly.type
_entity_poly.pdbx_seq_one_letter_code
_entity_poly.pdbx_strand_id
1 'polypeptide(L)' 'MNTPTRDDSVQPGTSPLDKFFAVIPAGGVGTRLWPLSRAAAPKFLHDLTGS' A
#
# COMPACT_ATOMS: atom_id res chain seq x y z
N MET A 1 35.15 -32.43 -8.01
CA MET A 1 33.68 -32.41 -7.96
C MET A 1 33.33 -31.15 -7.20
N ASN A 2 33.09 -30.06 -7.92
CA ASN A 2 33.08 -28.72 -7.33
C ASN A 2 31.62 -28.32 -7.16
N THR A 3 31.14 -28.37 -5.93
CA THR A 3 29.79 -27.93 -5.58
C THR A 3 29.75 -26.40 -5.66
N PRO A 4 28.86 -25.78 -6.45
CA PRO A 4 28.64 -24.34 -6.36
C PRO A 4 27.91 -24.07 -5.04
N THR A 5 28.62 -23.53 -4.05
CA THR A 5 27.98 -22.94 -2.87
C THR A 5 27.12 -21.76 -3.33
N ARG A 6 25.80 -21.91 -3.25
CA ARG A 6 24.87 -20.79 -3.44
C ARG A 6 25.14 -19.77 -2.32
N ASP A 7 25.66 -18.62 -2.70
CA ASP A 7 25.76 -17.46 -1.83
C ASP A 7 24.38 -16.77 -1.80
N ASP A 8 23.50 -17.26 -0.93
CA ASP A 8 22.19 -16.65 -0.67
C ASP A 8 22.28 -15.61 0.48
N SER A 9 23.42 -14.91 0.60
CA SER A 9 23.52 -13.78 1.53
C SER A 9 22.71 -12.59 0.98
N VAL A 10 21.41 -12.57 1.30
CA VAL A 10 20.56 -11.39 1.08
C VAL A 10 21.19 -10.23 1.84
N GLN A 11 21.89 -9.36 1.10
CA GLN A 11 22.48 -8.14 1.64
C GLN A 11 21.33 -7.21 2.09
N PRO A 12 21.15 -6.95 3.40
CA PRO A 12 20.08 -6.09 3.87
C PRO A 12 20.25 -4.68 3.30
N GLY A 13 19.20 -4.11 2.70
CA GLY A 13 19.21 -2.75 2.16
C GLY A 13 19.48 -2.62 0.66
N THR A 14 19.62 -3.74 -0.07
CA THR A 14 19.83 -3.73 -1.53
C THR A 14 18.54 -4.00 -2.31
N SER A 15 17.48 -4.50 -1.67
CA SER A 15 16.23 -4.78 -2.36
C SER A 15 15.52 -3.47 -2.73
N PRO A 16 14.96 -3.32 -3.94
CA PRO A 16 14.18 -2.14 -4.30
C PRO A 16 13.01 -1.87 -3.35
N LEU A 17 12.51 -2.90 -2.67
CA LEU A 17 11.43 -2.80 -1.69
C LEU A 17 11.91 -2.20 -0.35
N ASP A 18 13.20 -2.30 -0.03
CA ASP A 18 13.78 -1.78 1.22
C ASP A 18 13.67 -0.24 1.31
N LYS A 19 13.49 0.43 0.17
CA LYS A 19 13.31 1.88 0.05
C LYS A 19 11.94 2.27 -0.51
N PHE A 20 11.02 1.31 -0.61
CA PHE A 20 9.70 1.53 -1.16
C PHE A 20 8.73 2.00 -0.07
N PHE A 21 8.07 3.14 -0.32
CA PHE A 21 7.03 3.67 0.56
C PHE A 21 5.72 3.75 -0.23
N ALA A 22 4.72 2.97 0.21
CA ALA A 22 3.37 3.08 -0.31
C ALA A 22 2.63 4.24 0.37
N VAL A 23 2.21 5.23 -0.42
CA VAL A 23 1.37 6.33 0.07
C VAL A 23 0.01 6.21 -0.58
N ILE A 24 -1.04 6.10 0.24
CA ILE A 24 -2.43 5.99 -0.22
C ILE A 24 -3.16 7.29 0.15
N PRO A 25 -3.41 8.20 -0.79
CA PRO A 25 -4.14 9.43 -0.50
C PRO A 25 -5.63 9.10 -0.27
N ALA A 26 -6.10 9.28 0.96
CA ALA A 26 -7.50 9.05 1.33
C ALA A 26 -8.47 10.17 0.87
N GLY A 27 -7.99 11.16 0.11
CA GLY A 27 -8.74 12.32 -0.41
C GLY A 27 -9.30 13.27 0.65
N GLY A 28 -9.92 14.39 0.21
CA GLY A 28 -10.48 15.43 1.07
C GLY A 28 -11.92 15.83 0.73
N VAL A 29 -12.41 16.91 1.36
CA VAL A 29 -13.70 17.55 1.06
C VAL A 29 -13.81 17.87 -0.44
N GLY A 30 -14.92 17.46 -1.10
CA GLY A 30 -15.18 17.76 -2.51
C GLY A 30 -14.82 16.65 -3.53
N THR A 31 -14.45 15.45 -3.09
CA THR A 31 -14.24 14.31 -4.01
C THR A 31 -15.58 13.70 -4.49
N ARG A 32 -15.56 12.92 -5.59
CA ARG A 32 -16.74 12.39 -6.34
C ARG A 32 -17.82 11.63 -5.52
N LEU A 33 -17.56 11.37 -4.24
CA LEU A 33 -18.49 10.73 -3.31
C LEU A 33 -19.22 11.74 -2.42
N TRP A 34 -19.11 13.04 -2.67
CA TRP A 34 -20.05 14.01 -2.09
C TRP A 34 -21.44 13.83 -2.74
N PRO A 35 -22.55 13.76 -1.98
CA PRO A 35 -22.74 14.07 -0.55
C PRO A 35 -22.63 12.88 0.42
N LEU A 36 -22.35 11.67 -0.07
CA LEU A 36 -22.26 10.44 0.72
C LEU A 36 -21.11 10.47 1.74
N SER A 37 -19.94 10.95 1.32
CA SER A 37 -18.77 11.12 2.20
C SER A 37 -18.97 12.33 3.10
N ARG A 38 -19.02 12.11 4.42
CA ARG A 38 -19.09 13.16 5.46
C ARG A 38 -18.04 12.89 6.54
N ALA A 39 -17.82 13.85 7.46
CA ALA A 39 -16.88 13.68 8.57
C ALA A 39 -17.16 12.41 9.40
N ALA A 40 -18.43 12.06 9.60
CA ALA A 40 -18.85 10.86 10.33
C ALA A 40 -18.78 9.54 9.51
N ALA A 41 -18.62 9.63 8.18
CA ALA A 41 -18.58 8.48 7.28
C ALA A 41 -17.61 8.80 6.13
N PRO A 42 -16.29 8.66 6.36
CA PRO A 42 -15.28 8.99 5.37
C PRO A 42 -15.21 7.91 4.29
N LYS A 43 -14.95 8.33 3.05
CA LYS A 43 -15.03 7.47 1.87
C LYS A 43 -14.17 6.21 1.85
N PHE A 44 -13.03 6.20 2.54
CA PHE A 44 -12.14 5.04 2.60
C PHE A 44 -12.66 3.93 3.52
N LEU A 45 -13.72 4.22 4.30
CA LEU A 45 -14.45 3.25 5.12
C LEU A 45 -15.77 2.85 4.48
N HIS A 46 -16.13 3.39 3.30
CA HIS A 46 -17.31 2.90 2.60
C HIS A 46 -17.04 1.50 2.08
N ASP A 47 -17.98 0.61 2.36
CA ASP A 47 -17.97 -0.72 1.77
C ASP A 47 -18.16 -0.61 0.25
N LEU A 48 -17.22 -1.19 -0.48
CA LEU A 48 -17.23 -1.27 -1.94
C LEU A 48 -17.84 -2.59 -2.43
N THR A 49 -18.14 -3.51 -1.52
CA THR A 49 -18.70 -4.84 -1.82
C THR A 49 -20.22 -4.92 -1.64
N GLY A 50 -20.83 -3.95 -0.95
CA GLY A 50 -22.28 -3.76 -0.89
C GLY A 50 -23.00 -4.60 0.18
N SER A 51 -22.30 -5.01 1.23
CA SER A 51 -22.82 -5.72 2.42
C SER A 51 -23.48 -4.81 3.46
#